data_AF-A0A1L9BCT7-F1
#
_entry.id   AF-A0A1L9BCT7-F1
#
_cell.length_a   1.000
_cell.length_b   1.000
_cell.length_c   1.000
_cell.angle_alpha   90.00
_cell.angle_beta   90.00
_cell.angle_gamma   90.00
#
_symmetry.space_group_name_H-M   'P 1'
#
loop_
_entity.id
_entity.type
_entity.pdbx_description
1 polymer ?
#
loop_
_entity_poly.entity_id
_entity_poly.type
_entity_poly.pdbx_seq_one_letter_code
_entity_poly.pdbx_strand_id
1 'polypeptide(L)'
;MKKLVRNALILGVLLIVGAGFVAGMGVSAAADTPPPPRTHTLRIAAAADLKFALDELLKDFRAKHPDDRVEVTYGSSGNFLAQLSQGAPFDVFLSADMSYPRKLVEQGLVEPGGVFAYAVGHVVLWVPRDSPLPVEKLGMKVLLEPGVRHIAIANPQHAPYGRAAEAALKSQGLHDAVKDKLVLGENVAQAAQFAQSGAADVGIIAMSLALAPAMKERGRYWEVPTSAYPRMEQGGALLKKAQDPELARRFRDALLGSQSRPLLERYGFTAPGK
;
A
#
# COMPACT_ATOMS: atom_id res chain seq x y z
N MET A 1 -51.21 -29.34 -34.99
CA MET A 1 -51.42 -28.14 -35.85
C MET A 1 -50.04 -27.57 -36.16
N LYS A 2 -49.47 -27.87 -37.33
CA LYS A 2 -49.34 -26.97 -38.51
C LYS A 2 -48.50 -25.71 -38.16
N LYS A 3 -47.32 -25.39 -38.71
CA LYS A 3 -46.60 -25.82 -39.93
C LYS A 3 -45.11 -25.42 -39.85
N LEU A 4 -44.25 -26.31 -40.35
CA LEU A 4 -42.98 -26.08 -41.05
C LEU A 4 -43.23 -25.25 -42.32
N VAL A 5 -42.38 -24.27 -42.69
CA VAL A 5 -42.06 -23.94 -44.10
C VAL A 5 -40.65 -23.29 -44.21
N ARG A 6 -39.76 -24.00 -44.92
CA ARG A 6 -38.51 -23.53 -45.57
C ARG A 6 -38.86 -22.56 -46.71
N ASN A 7 -38.05 -21.52 -46.94
CA ASN A 7 -37.97 -20.89 -48.26
C ASN A 7 -36.55 -20.96 -48.85
N ALA A 8 -36.54 -21.43 -50.10
CA ALA A 8 -35.44 -21.68 -51.00
C ALA A 8 -35.06 -20.37 -51.76
N LEU A 9 -33.77 -20.13 -52.01
CA LEU A 9 -33.10 -20.31 -53.31
C LEU A 9 -33.46 -19.23 -54.37
N ILE A 10 -32.52 -18.31 -54.64
CA ILE A 10 -32.43 -17.63 -55.93
C ILE A 10 -31.01 -17.80 -56.46
N LEU A 11 -30.98 -18.43 -57.63
CA LEU A 11 -29.86 -18.72 -58.49
C LEU A 11 -29.51 -17.44 -59.27
N GLY A 12 -28.24 -17.01 -59.23
CA GLY A 12 -27.72 -15.91 -60.03
C GLY A 12 -26.40 -16.31 -60.67
N VAL A 13 -26.48 -16.89 -61.87
CA VAL A 13 -25.34 -17.16 -62.74
C VAL A 13 -24.86 -15.83 -63.32
N LEU A 14 -23.60 -15.47 -63.13
CA LEU A 14 -22.93 -14.52 -64.00
C LEU A 14 -21.55 -15.07 -64.42
N LEU A 15 -21.51 -15.51 -65.68
CA LEU A 15 -20.32 -15.79 -66.46
C LEU A 15 -19.62 -14.47 -66.79
N ILE A 16 -18.37 -14.29 -66.36
CA ILE A 16 -17.42 -13.39 -67.03
C ILE A 16 -16.12 -14.15 -67.24
N VAL A 17 -15.87 -14.43 -68.51
CA VAL A 17 -14.61 -14.85 -69.10
C VAL A 17 -13.68 -13.64 -69.15
N GLY A 18 -12.39 -13.81 -68.81
CA GLY A 18 -11.39 -12.85 -69.30
C GLY A 18 -10.06 -12.78 -68.56
N ALA A 19 -9.02 -13.20 -69.28
CA ALA A 19 -7.63 -12.75 -69.22
C ALA A 19 -6.77 -13.20 -68.01
N GLY A 20 -5.80 -14.05 -68.35
CA GLY A 20 -4.77 -14.52 -67.44
C GLY A 20 -3.81 -13.42 -66.99
N PHE A 21 -3.30 -13.62 -65.78
CA PHE A 21 -2.11 -12.96 -65.29
C PHE A 21 -1.26 -14.03 -64.58
N VAL A 22 -0.14 -14.38 -65.21
CA VAL A 22 0.92 -15.19 -64.59
C VAL A 22 1.68 -14.27 -63.66
N ALA A 23 1.60 -14.49 -62.35
CA ALA A 23 2.44 -13.80 -61.38
C ALA A 23 2.75 -14.70 -60.17
N GLY A 24 3.99 -15.19 -60.14
CA GLY A 24 4.82 -15.41 -58.95
C GLY A 24 4.24 -16.22 -57.79
N MET A 25 4.71 -17.46 -57.65
CA MET A 25 4.80 -18.12 -56.35
C MET A 25 5.80 -17.35 -55.46
N GLY A 26 5.30 -16.34 -54.75
CA GLY A 26 6.00 -15.73 -53.64
C GLY A 26 5.87 -16.63 -52.42
N VAL A 27 6.95 -17.32 -52.06
CA VAL A 27 7.10 -17.90 -50.71
C VAL A 27 7.10 -16.71 -49.76
N SER A 28 5.96 -16.43 -49.13
CA SER A 28 5.87 -15.46 -48.05
C SER A 28 6.62 -16.05 -46.86
N ALA A 29 7.86 -15.62 -46.67
CA ALA A 29 8.57 -15.81 -45.43
C ALA A 29 7.71 -15.19 -44.33
N ALA A 30 7.18 -16.03 -43.43
CA ALA A 30 6.52 -15.57 -42.22
C ALA A 30 7.52 -14.67 -41.48
N ALA A 31 7.26 -13.37 -41.50
CA ALA A 31 8.04 -12.41 -40.73
C ALA A 31 7.90 -12.82 -39.26
N ASP A 32 9.04 -13.22 -38.69
CA ASP A 32 9.22 -13.53 -37.27
C ASP A 32 8.94 -12.25 -36.48
N THR A 33 7.66 -12.00 -36.21
CA THR A 33 7.23 -10.82 -35.48
C THR A 33 7.58 -11.11 -34.02
N PRO A 34 8.48 -10.33 -33.38
CA PRO A 34 8.82 -10.56 -31.99
C PRO A 34 7.53 -10.63 -31.17
N PRO A 35 7.37 -11.62 -30.27
CA PRO A 35 6.20 -11.67 -29.41
C PRO A 35 6.06 -10.31 -28.71
N PRO A 36 4.83 -9.80 -28.54
CA PRO A 36 4.62 -8.53 -27.86
C PRO A 36 5.34 -8.58 -26.51
N PRO A 37 6.02 -7.48 -26.10
CA PRO A 37 6.74 -7.45 -24.84
C PRO A 37 5.78 -7.88 -23.74
N ARG A 38 6.19 -8.88 -22.94
CA ARG A 38 5.39 -9.33 -21.81
C ARG A 38 5.36 -8.18 -20.81
N THR A 39 4.21 -7.54 -20.62
CA THR A 39 4.05 -6.57 -19.55
C THR A 39 3.99 -7.33 -18.22
N HIS A 40 5.11 -7.37 -17.51
CA HIS A 40 5.18 -7.97 -16.18
C HIS A 40 4.46 -7.04 -15.19
N THR A 41 3.55 -7.58 -14.37
CA THR A 41 2.83 -6.78 -13.37
C THR A 41 3.34 -7.13 -11.99
N LEU A 42 3.94 -6.16 -11.30
CA LEU A 42 4.31 -6.22 -9.89
C LEU A 42 3.15 -5.70 -9.02
N ARG A 43 2.55 -6.58 -8.22
CA ARG A 43 1.48 -6.28 -7.28
C ARG A 43 2.01 -6.21 -5.85
N ILE A 44 1.93 -5.03 -5.26
CA ILE A 44 2.45 -4.74 -3.93
C ILE A 44 1.27 -4.51 -2.97
N ALA A 45 1.19 -5.31 -1.91
CA ALA A 45 0.35 -5.03 -0.75
C ALA A 45 1.17 -4.24 0.27
N ALA A 46 0.83 -2.97 0.53
CA ALA A 46 1.62 -2.09 1.37
C ALA A 46 0.83 -1.49 2.53
N ALA A 47 1.43 -1.48 3.72
CA ALA A 47 0.89 -0.77 4.87
C ALA A 47 0.63 0.70 4.54
N ALA A 48 -0.52 1.22 4.97
CA ALA A 48 -1.00 2.53 4.56
C ALA A 48 -0.12 3.70 5.05
N ASP A 49 0.69 3.53 6.10
CA ASP A 49 1.65 4.53 6.56
C ASP A 49 2.76 4.80 5.53
N LEU A 50 3.10 3.83 4.70
CA LEU A 50 4.18 3.94 3.72
C LEU A 50 3.75 4.70 2.46
N LYS A 51 2.46 5.01 2.31
CA LYS A 51 1.85 5.47 1.06
C LYS A 51 2.65 6.54 0.33
N PHE A 52 2.92 7.67 0.98
CA PHE A 52 3.55 8.79 0.29
C PHE A 52 5.04 8.53 -0.02
N ALA A 53 5.75 7.86 0.89
CA ALA A 53 7.14 7.47 0.67
C ALA A 53 7.27 6.44 -0.46
N LEU A 54 6.41 5.42 -0.48
CA LEU A 54 6.40 4.43 -1.54
C LEU A 54 5.97 5.02 -2.88
N ASP A 55 4.95 5.89 -2.90
CA ASP A 55 4.53 6.57 -4.13
C ASP A 55 5.67 7.42 -4.73
N GLU A 56 6.49 8.07 -3.90
CA GLU A 56 7.67 8.81 -4.37
C GLU A 56 8.78 7.88 -4.88
N LEU A 57 9.11 6.83 -4.13
CA LEU A 57 10.10 5.83 -4.52
C LEU A 57 9.72 5.15 -5.85
N LEU A 58 8.44 4.90 -6.05
CA LEU A 58 7.93 4.26 -7.26
C LEU A 58 8.01 5.13 -8.51
N LYS A 59 8.18 6.46 -8.39
CA LYS A 59 8.43 7.31 -9.56
C LYS A 59 9.75 6.91 -10.23
N ASP A 60 10.80 6.81 -9.44
CA ASP A 60 12.14 6.44 -9.92
C ASP A 60 12.20 4.97 -10.34
N PHE A 61 11.52 4.09 -9.60
CA PHE A 61 11.45 2.68 -9.97
C PHE A 61 10.75 2.49 -11.33
N ARG A 62 9.58 3.10 -11.54
CA ARG A 62 8.86 3.03 -12.83
C ARG A 62 9.65 3.63 -13.99
N ALA A 63 10.39 4.72 -13.76
CA ALA A 63 11.24 5.32 -14.80
C ALA A 63 12.36 4.38 -15.27
N LYS A 64 12.86 3.50 -14.40
CA LYS A 64 13.87 2.48 -14.73
C LYS A 64 13.28 1.19 -15.29
N HIS A 65 11.96 1.03 -15.19
CA HIS A 65 11.21 -0.16 -15.55
C HIS A 65 9.99 0.21 -16.43
N PRO A 66 10.19 0.86 -17.59
CA PRO A 66 9.09 1.40 -18.40
C PRO A 66 8.17 0.32 -18.99
N ASP A 67 8.67 -0.91 -19.14
CA ASP A 67 7.93 -2.04 -19.69
C ASP A 67 7.14 -2.83 -18.61
N ASP A 68 7.42 -2.56 -17.32
CA ASP A 68 6.79 -3.23 -16.19
C ASP A 68 5.64 -2.39 -15.61
N ARG A 69 4.53 -3.04 -15.24
CA ARG A 69 3.41 -2.41 -14.54
C ARG A 69 3.58 -2.58 -13.04
N VAL A 70 3.56 -1.49 -12.27
CA VAL A 70 3.61 -1.55 -10.79
C VAL A 70 2.31 -1.08 -10.18
N GLU A 71 1.59 -2.01 -9.56
CA GLU A 71 0.31 -1.80 -8.89
C GLU A 71 0.49 -1.91 -7.38
N VAL A 72 -0.01 -0.92 -6.65
CA VAL A 72 0.07 -0.90 -5.19
C VAL A 72 -1.33 -0.84 -4.61
N THR A 73 -1.59 -1.73 -3.65
CA THR A 73 -2.78 -1.67 -2.80
C THR A 73 -2.35 -1.27 -1.40
N TYR A 74 -2.94 -0.20 -0.87
CA TYR A 74 -2.66 0.30 0.46
C TYR A 74 -3.75 -0.11 1.46
N GLY A 75 -3.35 -0.45 2.68
CA GLY A 75 -4.28 -0.94 3.69
C GLY A 75 -3.64 -1.28 5.03
N SER A 76 -4.38 -1.97 5.89
CA SER A 76 -3.87 -2.48 7.17
C SER A 76 -3.02 -3.73 6.95
N SER A 77 -1.84 -3.79 7.58
CA SER A 77 -0.97 -4.97 7.48
C SER A 77 -1.62 -6.26 7.98
N GLY A 78 -2.46 -6.20 9.01
CA GLY A 78 -3.17 -7.39 9.50
C GLY A 78 -4.19 -7.92 8.50
N ASN A 79 -4.87 -7.02 7.76
CA ASN A 79 -5.79 -7.42 6.71
C ASN A 79 -5.05 -8.04 5.53
N PHE A 80 -3.90 -7.48 5.15
CA PHE A 80 -3.07 -8.09 4.12
C PHE A 80 -2.52 -9.44 4.53
N LEU A 81 -2.13 -9.63 5.80
CA LEU A 81 -1.80 -10.96 6.29
C LEU A 81 -2.96 -11.93 6.04
N ALA A 82 -4.19 -11.58 6.45
CA ALA A 82 -5.36 -12.43 6.25
C ALA A 82 -5.62 -12.74 4.76
N GLN A 83 -5.54 -11.73 3.89
CA GLN A 83 -5.72 -11.89 2.45
C GLN A 83 -4.62 -12.78 1.82
N LEU A 84 -3.36 -12.58 2.21
CA LEU A 84 -2.23 -13.38 1.74
C LEU A 84 -2.34 -14.84 2.21
N SER A 85 -2.75 -15.06 3.46
CA SER A 85 -3.06 -16.40 3.97
C SER A 85 -4.18 -17.08 3.18
N GLN A 86 -5.11 -16.31 2.60
CA GLN A 86 -6.19 -16.79 1.73
C GLN A 86 -5.79 -16.88 0.25
N GLY A 87 -4.54 -16.57 -0.10
CA GLY A 87 -4.02 -16.70 -1.46
C GLY A 87 -4.23 -15.48 -2.36
N ALA A 88 -4.42 -14.29 -1.80
CA ALA A 88 -4.43 -13.05 -2.58
C ALA A 88 -3.15 -12.92 -3.44
N PRO A 89 -3.26 -12.56 -4.73
CA PRO A 89 -2.18 -12.71 -5.71
C PRO A 89 -1.20 -11.52 -5.70
N PHE A 90 -0.61 -11.21 -4.54
CA PHE A 90 0.45 -10.20 -4.43
C PHE A 90 1.85 -10.82 -4.58
N ASP A 91 2.77 -10.03 -5.12
CA ASP A 91 4.17 -10.42 -5.33
C ASP A 91 5.06 -9.94 -4.19
N VAL A 92 4.76 -8.76 -3.63
CA VAL A 92 5.46 -8.18 -2.49
C VAL A 92 4.47 -7.73 -1.42
N PHE A 93 4.77 -8.05 -0.16
CA PHE A 93 4.07 -7.53 1.00
C PHE A 93 5.00 -6.59 1.77
N LEU A 94 4.54 -5.39 2.10
CA LEU A 94 5.23 -4.41 2.93
C LEU A 94 4.37 -4.11 4.15
N SER A 95 4.91 -4.39 5.33
CA SER A 95 4.19 -4.37 6.59
C SER A 95 4.76 -3.38 7.58
N ALA A 96 3.88 -2.68 8.29
CA ALA A 96 4.22 -1.83 9.43
C ALA A 96 4.60 -2.62 10.71
N ASP A 97 4.63 -3.95 10.64
CA ASP A 97 4.98 -4.84 11.75
C ASP A 97 5.69 -6.09 11.21
N MET A 98 6.97 -6.22 11.52
CA MET A 98 7.85 -7.32 11.10
C MET A 98 7.31 -8.72 11.50
N SER A 99 6.44 -8.83 12.51
CA SER A 99 5.83 -10.11 12.86
C SER A 99 4.92 -10.67 11.77
N TYR A 100 4.32 -9.83 10.92
CA TYR A 100 3.43 -10.31 9.86
C TYR A 100 4.16 -11.00 8.70
N PRO A 101 5.25 -10.43 8.12
CA PRO A 101 6.13 -11.17 7.21
C PRO A 101 6.63 -12.50 7.79
N ARG A 102 6.99 -12.54 9.08
CA ARG A 102 7.46 -13.77 9.75
C ARG A 102 6.35 -14.83 9.85
N LYS A 103 5.11 -14.44 10.16
CA LYS A 103 3.95 -15.35 10.12
C LYS A 103 3.70 -15.93 8.74
N LEU A 104 3.91 -15.17 7.67
CA LEU A 104 3.80 -15.70 6.31
C LEU A 104 4.89 -16.75 5.99
N VAL A 105 6.09 -16.62 6.59
CA VAL A 105 7.13 -17.65 6.50
C VAL A 105 6.67 -18.93 7.19
N GLU A 106 6.10 -18.83 8.39
CA GLU A 106 5.55 -19.97 9.13
C GLU A 106 4.45 -20.69 8.33
N GLN A 107 3.70 -19.95 7.51
CA GLN A 107 2.68 -20.48 6.59
C GLN A 107 3.25 -21.01 5.26
N GLY A 108 4.56 -20.92 5.02
CA GLY A 108 5.20 -21.36 3.79
C GLY A 108 4.86 -20.52 2.55
N LEU A 109 4.42 -19.26 2.75
CA LEU A 109 3.95 -18.36 1.69
C LEU A 109 5.02 -17.39 1.18
N VAL A 110 6.19 -17.35 1.80
CA VAL A 110 7.31 -16.46 1.44
C VAL A 110 8.40 -17.30 0.77
N GLU A 111 9.10 -16.73 -0.22
CA GLU A 111 10.28 -17.39 -0.78
C GLU A 111 11.41 -17.52 0.26
N PRO A 112 12.30 -18.52 0.17
CA PRO A 112 13.44 -18.65 1.07
C PRO A 112 14.29 -17.37 1.08
N GLY A 113 14.54 -16.81 2.28
CA GLY A 113 15.26 -15.53 2.42
C GLY A 113 14.48 -14.30 1.95
N GLY A 114 13.17 -14.43 1.67
CA GLY A 114 12.34 -13.35 1.15
C GLY A 114 11.88 -12.31 2.18
N VAL A 115 12.20 -12.48 3.47
CA VAL A 115 11.87 -11.50 4.53
C VAL A 115 12.99 -10.48 4.69
N PHE A 116 12.63 -9.20 4.80
CA PHE A 116 13.58 -8.11 4.96
C PHE A 116 13.03 -6.97 5.82
N ALA A 117 13.89 -6.28 6.56
CA ALA A 117 13.54 -5.06 7.30
C ALA A 117 13.83 -3.83 6.44
N TYR A 118 12.92 -2.86 6.41
CA TYR A 118 13.13 -1.64 5.61
C TYR A 118 13.08 -0.35 6.42
N ALA A 119 12.36 -0.30 7.55
CA ALA A 119 12.21 0.92 8.34
C ALA A 119 11.79 0.63 9.78
N VAL A 120 11.82 1.67 10.61
CA VAL A 120 11.10 1.76 11.88
C VAL A 120 10.17 2.96 11.81
N GLY A 121 8.90 2.75 12.13
CA GLY A 121 7.86 3.77 12.13
C GLY A 121 7.72 4.50 13.47
N HIS A 122 7.16 5.71 13.42
CA HIS A 122 6.92 6.55 14.61
C HIS A 122 5.48 7.07 14.64
N VAL A 123 4.97 7.30 15.84
CA VAL A 123 3.58 7.73 16.10
C VAL A 123 3.58 9.21 16.50
N VAL A 124 2.60 9.95 16.00
CA VAL A 124 2.37 11.36 16.35
C VAL A 124 0.92 11.60 16.75
N LEU A 125 0.71 12.61 17.59
CA LEU A 125 -0.57 13.30 17.67
C LEU A 125 -0.61 14.32 16.54
N TRP A 126 -1.70 14.37 15.80
CA TRP A 126 -1.91 15.32 14.72
C TRP A 126 -3.24 16.05 14.91
N VAL A 127 -3.23 17.36 14.67
CA VAL A 127 -4.42 18.22 14.69
C VAL A 127 -4.45 19.12 13.46
N PRO A 128 -5.64 19.56 12.98
CA PRO A 128 -5.74 20.59 11.95
C PRO A 128 -4.97 21.86 12.32
N ARG A 129 -4.46 22.58 11.31
CA ARG A 129 -3.61 23.76 11.50
C ARG A 129 -4.24 24.78 12.45
N ASP A 130 -5.52 25.05 12.23
CA ASP A 130 -6.30 26.06 12.95
C ASP A 130 -7.00 25.50 14.20
N SER A 131 -6.67 24.26 14.60
CA SER A 131 -7.18 23.68 15.85
C SER A 131 -6.76 24.54 17.05
N PRO A 132 -7.67 24.86 17.98
CA PRO A 132 -7.34 25.61 19.19
C PRO A 132 -6.54 24.77 20.20
N LEU A 133 -6.42 23.46 19.96
CA LEU A 133 -5.74 22.53 20.87
C LEU A 133 -4.23 22.83 20.91
N PRO A 134 -3.64 23.01 22.11
CA PRO A 134 -2.20 23.28 22.26
C PRO A 134 -1.39 21.98 22.26
N VAL A 135 -1.48 21.20 21.17
CA VAL A 135 -0.91 19.84 21.06
C VAL A 135 0.59 19.79 21.36
N GLU A 136 1.36 20.80 20.95
CA GLU A 136 2.82 20.84 21.15
C GLU A 136 3.20 21.14 22.60
N LYS A 137 2.31 21.77 23.37
CA LYS A 137 2.52 22.10 24.78
C LYS A 137 2.08 20.98 25.70
N LEU A 138 0.93 20.36 25.41
CA LEU A 138 0.32 19.34 26.27
C LEU A 138 0.71 17.91 25.88
N GLY A 139 1.18 17.69 24.65
CA GLY A 139 1.41 16.35 24.12
C GLY A 139 0.18 15.46 24.33
N MET A 140 0.38 14.24 24.83
CA MET A 140 -0.71 13.28 25.09
C MET A 140 -1.80 13.81 26.03
N LYS A 141 -1.50 14.74 26.94
CA LYS A 141 -2.51 15.30 27.85
C LYS A 141 -3.54 16.16 27.13
N VAL A 142 -3.28 16.60 25.89
CA VAL A 142 -4.23 17.34 25.07
C VAL A 142 -5.54 16.57 24.85
N LEU A 143 -5.50 15.23 24.91
CA LEU A 143 -6.66 14.37 24.71
C LEU A 143 -7.73 14.50 25.82
N LEU A 144 -7.34 15.10 26.95
CA LEU A 144 -8.22 15.38 28.08
C LEU A 144 -8.87 16.76 28.00
N GLU A 145 -8.46 17.61 27.05
CA GLU A 145 -9.03 18.95 26.90
C GLU A 145 -10.54 18.85 26.61
N PRO A 146 -11.38 19.73 27.20
CA PRO A 146 -12.83 19.68 27.02
C PRO A 146 -13.30 19.73 25.55
N GLY A 147 -12.49 20.35 24.68
CA GLY A 147 -12.76 20.43 23.24
C GLY A 147 -12.55 19.13 22.48
N VAL A 148 -11.92 18.10 23.07
CA VAL A 148 -11.67 16.82 22.42
C VAL A 148 -12.86 15.88 22.65
N ARG A 149 -13.61 15.62 21.57
CA ARG A 149 -14.77 14.72 21.55
C ARG A 149 -14.49 13.44 20.77
N HIS A 150 -13.70 13.53 19.71
CA HIS A 150 -13.36 12.41 18.84
C HIS A 150 -11.84 12.32 18.63
N ILE A 151 -11.29 11.13 18.85
CA ILE A 151 -9.87 10.83 18.69
C ILE A 151 -9.75 9.72 17.65
N ALA A 152 -9.24 10.05 16.48
CA ALA A 152 -9.04 9.07 15.41
C ALA A 152 -7.81 8.21 15.69
N ILE A 153 -8.00 6.89 15.68
CA ILE A 153 -6.91 5.90 15.68
C ILE A 153 -7.18 4.86 14.60
N ALA A 154 -6.15 4.18 14.10
CA ALA A 154 -6.38 2.98 13.30
C ALA A 154 -6.95 1.86 14.18
N ASN A 155 -7.73 0.94 13.62
CA ASN A 155 -8.32 -0.16 14.35
C ASN A 155 -7.22 -1.12 14.87
N PRO A 156 -7.02 -1.22 16.21
CA PRO A 156 -5.94 -2.01 16.80
C PRO A 156 -6.02 -3.51 16.50
N GLN A 157 -7.20 -4.03 16.14
CA GLN A 157 -7.40 -5.46 15.85
C GLN A 157 -6.54 -5.95 14.68
N HIS A 158 -6.22 -5.08 13.73
CA HIS A 158 -5.45 -5.46 12.53
C HIS A 158 -4.35 -4.46 12.18
N ALA A 159 -4.49 -3.17 12.50
CA ALA A 159 -3.53 -2.14 12.14
C ALA A 159 -2.43 -1.95 13.22
N PRO A 160 -1.14 -2.10 12.87
CA PRO A 160 -0.03 -1.88 13.81
C PRO A 160 -0.02 -0.50 14.48
N TYR A 161 -0.33 0.56 13.73
CA TYR A 161 -0.43 1.92 14.27
C TYR A 161 -1.61 2.10 15.24
N GLY A 162 -2.66 1.29 15.10
CA GLY A 162 -3.77 1.26 16.07
C GLY A 162 -3.32 0.66 17.40
N ARG A 163 -2.60 -0.46 17.35
CA ARG A 163 -1.98 -1.06 18.55
C ARG A 163 -0.97 -0.12 19.22
N ALA A 164 -0.15 0.57 18.43
CA ALA A 164 0.81 1.53 18.95
C ALA A 164 0.11 2.73 19.61
N ALA A 165 -0.95 3.26 19.00
CA ALA A 165 -1.77 4.31 19.61
C ALA A 165 -2.40 3.85 20.93
N GLU A 166 -2.99 2.65 20.96
CA GLU A 166 -3.58 2.09 22.17
C GLU A 166 -2.53 1.86 23.27
N ALA A 167 -1.34 1.35 22.92
CA ALA A 167 -0.23 1.18 23.84
C ALA A 167 0.25 2.54 24.41
N ALA A 168 0.35 3.57 23.56
CA ALA A 168 0.67 4.93 24.00
C ALA A 168 -0.36 5.50 24.96
N LEU A 169 -1.65 5.29 24.70
CA LEU A 169 -2.71 5.72 25.61
C LEU A 169 -2.63 5.01 26.96
N LYS A 170 -2.36 3.69 26.96
CA LYS A 170 -2.24 2.89 28.19
C LYS A 170 -1.01 3.27 28.99
N SER A 171 0.15 3.41 28.36
CA SER A 171 1.40 3.77 29.03
C SER A 171 1.36 5.16 29.68
N GLN A 172 0.53 6.06 29.14
CA GLN A 172 0.31 7.40 29.69
C GLN A 172 -0.87 7.45 30.69
N GLY A 173 -1.54 6.34 30.97
CA GLY A 173 -2.69 6.28 31.87
C GLY A 173 -3.94 7.03 31.34
N LEU A 174 -4.04 7.24 30.04
CA LEU A 174 -5.11 8.03 29.41
C LEU A 174 -6.22 7.16 28.82
N HIS A 175 -5.96 5.88 28.57
CA HIS A 175 -6.87 5.01 27.82
C HIS A 175 -8.30 5.01 28.39
N ASP A 176 -8.46 4.80 29.70
CA ASP A 176 -9.80 4.75 30.32
C ASP A 176 -10.57 6.07 30.23
N ALA A 177 -9.86 7.21 30.23
CA ALA A 177 -10.48 8.53 30.14
C ALA A 177 -10.94 8.88 28.72
N VAL A 178 -10.40 8.20 27.69
CA VAL A 178 -10.62 8.57 26.29
C VAL A 178 -11.19 7.44 25.43
N LYS A 179 -11.34 6.22 25.95
CA LYS A 179 -11.80 5.05 25.18
C LYS A 179 -13.14 5.26 24.47
N ASP A 180 -14.06 5.97 25.11
CA ASP A 180 -15.39 6.25 24.54
C ASP A 180 -15.37 7.38 23.48
N LYS A 181 -14.23 8.08 23.35
CA LYS A 181 -13.97 9.11 22.32
C LYS A 181 -13.27 8.55 21.09
N LEU A 182 -12.86 7.27 21.10
CA LEU A 182 -12.08 6.69 20.01
C LEU A 182 -12.93 6.47 18.77
N VAL A 183 -12.47 6.99 17.64
CA VAL A 183 -13.04 6.74 16.32
C VAL A 183 -12.06 5.87 15.54
N LEU A 184 -12.49 4.66 15.18
CA LEU A 184 -11.63 3.67 14.53
C LEU A 184 -11.66 3.83 13.01
N GLY A 185 -10.51 4.17 12.43
CA GLY A 185 -10.27 4.01 11.00
C GLY A 185 -9.78 2.60 10.68
N GLU A 186 -10.16 2.06 9.53
CA GLU A 186 -9.74 0.76 9.00
C GLU A 186 -8.21 0.63 8.95
N ASN A 187 -7.51 1.73 8.70
CA ASN A 187 -6.06 1.80 8.76
C ASN A 187 -5.61 3.22 9.12
N VAL A 188 -4.31 3.39 9.28
CA VAL A 188 -3.75 4.67 9.75
C VAL A 188 -3.93 5.82 8.76
N ALA A 189 -4.05 5.54 7.45
CA ALA A 189 -4.39 6.58 6.48
C ALA A 189 -5.84 7.04 6.62
N GLN A 190 -6.77 6.14 6.93
CA GLN A 190 -8.16 6.53 7.21
C GLN A 190 -8.27 7.31 8.53
N ALA A 191 -7.55 6.90 9.58
CA ALA A 191 -7.48 7.67 10.82
C ALA A 191 -6.93 9.09 10.58
N ALA A 192 -5.90 9.23 9.75
CA ALA A 192 -5.38 10.52 9.33
C ALA A 192 -6.41 11.35 8.55
N GLN A 193 -7.20 10.73 7.67
CA GLN A 193 -8.30 11.40 6.96
C GLN A 193 -9.39 11.92 7.90
N PHE A 194 -9.75 11.17 8.94
CA PHE A 194 -10.72 11.63 9.93
C PHE A 194 -10.23 12.88 10.67
N ALA A 195 -8.97 12.90 11.09
CA ALA A 195 -8.39 14.08 11.71
C ALA A 195 -8.28 15.26 10.71
N GLN A 196 -7.82 14.99 9.48
CA GLN A 196 -7.63 16.01 8.44
C GLN A 196 -8.93 16.70 8.03
N SER A 197 -10.02 15.95 7.95
CA SER A 197 -11.35 16.47 7.60
C SER A 197 -12.08 17.14 8.76
N GLY A 198 -11.55 17.06 9.99
CA GLY A 198 -12.23 17.54 11.19
C GLY A 198 -13.35 16.61 11.69
N ALA A 199 -13.50 15.42 11.10
CA ALA A 199 -14.39 14.39 11.63
C ALA A 199 -13.91 13.86 12.99
N ALA A 200 -12.59 13.95 13.25
CA ALA A 200 -11.99 13.80 14.56
C ALA A 200 -11.20 15.06 14.95
N ASP A 201 -11.18 15.40 16.23
CA ASP A 201 -10.51 16.60 16.75
C ASP A 201 -8.97 16.40 16.81
N VAL A 202 -8.55 15.15 17.07
CA VAL A 202 -7.15 14.72 17.14
C VAL A 202 -7.00 13.36 16.44
N GLY A 203 -5.91 13.15 15.72
CA GLY A 203 -5.50 11.84 15.23
C GLY A 203 -4.25 11.33 15.92
N ILE A 204 -4.22 10.06 16.33
CA ILE A 204 -2.99 9.35 16.70
C ILE A 204 -2.56 8.52 15.48
N ILE A 205 -1.60 9.04 14.71
CA ILE A 205 -1.30 8.57 13.34
C ILE A 205 0.19 8.32 13.13
N ALA A 206 0.55 7.82 11.95
CA ALA A 206 1.93 7.65 11.53
C ALA A 206 2.60 9.00 11.22
N MET A 207 3.82 9.20 11.71
CA MET A 207 4.66 10.37 11.40
C MET A 207 4.85 10.54 9.88
N SER A 208 4.95 9.45 9.14
CA SER A 208 5.07 9.45 7.68
C SER A 208 3.90 10.06 6.95
N LEU A 209 2.70 9.94 7.51
CA LEU A 209 1.52 10.61 6.97
C LEU A 209 1.52 12.08 7.38
N ALA A 210 1.87 12.40 8.63
CA ALA A 210 1.93 13.78 9.12
C ALA A 210 2.95 14.66 8.38
N LEU A 211 4.09 14.08 7.98
CA LEU A 211 5.15 14.77 7.24
C LEU A 211 4.90 14.88 5.73
N ALA A 212 3.97 14.09 5.19
CA ALA A 212 3.62 14.17 3.78
C ALA A 212 3.04 15.54 3.42
N PRO A 213 3.33 16.10 2.23
CA PRO A 213 2.86 17.44 1.85
C PRO A 213 1.36 17.67 2.07
N ALA A 214 0.55 16.65 1.75
CA ALA A 214 -0.91 16.73 1.88
C ALA A 214 -1.41 16.97 3.32
N MET A 215 -0.62 16.61 4.33
CA MET A 215 -0.95 16.75 5.75
C MET A 215 -0.11 17.84 6.43
N LYS A 216 1.18 17.93 6.10
CA LYS A 216 2.14 18.84 6.73
C LYS A 216 1.72 20.30 6.65
N GLU A 217 1.17 20.72 5.51
CA GLU A 217 0.73 22.10 5.28
C GLU A 217 -0.60 22.41 5.99
N ARG A 218 -1.39 21.39 6.30
CA ARG A 218 -2.76 21.51 6.82
C ARG A 218 -2.88 21.21 8.31
N GLY A 219 -1.76 20.91 8.97
CA GLY A 219 -1.78 20.42 10.33
C GLY A 219 -0.59 20.83 11.16
N ARG A 220 -0.68 20.43 12.41
CA ARG A 220 0.38 20.49 13.41
C ARG A 220 0.46 19.11 14.07
N TYR A 221 1.64 18.74 14.53
CA TYR A 221 1.81 17.45 15.20
C TYR A 221 2.73 17.56 16.40
N TRP A 222 2.62 16.57 17.28
CA TRP A 222 3.54 16.34 18.38
C TRP A 222 3.96 14.87 18.38
N GLU A 223 5.26 14.62 18.50
CA GLU A 223 5.81 13.27 18.47
C GLU A 223 5.53 12.53 19.76
N VAL A 224 4.92 11.35 19.66
CA VAL A 224 4.69 10.50 20.81
C VAL A 224 6.02 9.83 21.20
N PRO A 225 6.47 9.94 22.48
CA PRO A 225 7.71 9.36 22.94
C PRO A 225 7.80 7.87 22.61
N THR A 226 8.94 7.43 22.08
CA THR A 226 9.16 6.03 21.68
C THR A 226 9.10 5.04 22.84
N SER A 227 9.24 5.51 24.09
CA SER A 227 9.02 4.71 25.30
C SER A 227 7.54 4.42 25.59
N ALA A 228 6.61 5.10 24.94
CA ALA A 228 5.18 4.97 25.20
C ALA A 228 4.52 3.81 24.43
N TYR A 229 5.17 3.24 23.42
CA TYR A 229 4.63 2.16 22.59
C TYR A 229 5.74 1.20 22.12
N PRO A 230 5.41 -0.05 21.77
CA PRO A 230 6.39 -0.98 21.22
C PRO A 230 7.05 -0.45 19.96
N ARG A 231 8.36 -0.69 19.83
CA ARG A 231 9.11 -0.30 18.63
C ARG A 231 8.47 -0.88 17.37
N MET A 232 8.17 -0.01 16.41
CA MET A 232 7.45 -0.38 15.18
C MET A 232 8.42 -0.75 14.06
N GLU A 233 9.13 -1.88 14.22
CA GLU A 233 9.97 -2.41 13.14
C GLU A 233 9.10 -2.86 11.97
N GLN A 234 9.38 -2.31 10.80
CA GLN A 234 8.66 -2.55 9.56
C GLN A 234 9.46 -3.47 8.64
N GLY A 235 8.77 -4.42 8.02
CA GLY A 235 9.38 -5.44 7.20
C GLY A 235 8.53 -5.82 6.01
N GLY A 236 9.17 -6.42 5.02
CA GLY A 236 8.51 -6.96 3.84
C GLY A 236 8.76 -8.45 3.65
N ALA A 237 7.97 -9.03 2.76
CA ALA A 237 8.09 -10.39 2.29
C ALA A 237 7.97 -10.44 0.77
N LEU A 238 8.85 -11.21 0.13
CA LEU A 238 8.73 -11.64 -1.25
C LEU A 238 7.87 -12.92 -1.29
N LEU A 239 6.71 -12.85 -1.94
CA LEU A 239 5.75 -13.94 -1.89
C LEU A 239 6.15 -15.08 -2.83
N LYS A 240 6.00 -16.32 -2.35
CA LYS A 240 6.36 -17.53 -3.10
C LYS A 240 5.59 -17.69 -4.42
N LYS A 241 4.39 -17.11 -4.48
CA LYS A 241 3.51 -17.13 -5.67
C LYS A 241 3.64 -15.86 -6.52
N ALA A 242 4.70 -15.08 -6.34
CA ALA A 242 4.95 -13.92 -7.18
C ALA A 242 4.96 -14.32 -8.66
N GLN A 243 4.24 -13.59 -9.50
CA GLN A 243 4.19 -13.84 -10.94
C GLN A 243 5.54 -13.57 -11.61
N ASP A 244 6.26 -12.57 -11.09
CA ASP A 244 7.63 -12.26 -11.47
C ASP A 244 8.51 -12.10 -10.22
N PRO A 245 9.14 -13.20 -9.76
CA PRO A 245 10.03 -13.16 -8.60
C PRO A 245 11.27 -12.27 -8.82
N GLU A 246 11.75 -12.11 -10.06
CA GLU A 246 12.91 -11.27 -10.34
C GLU A 246 12.56 -9.79 -10.21
N LEU A 247 11.42 -9.36 -10.78
CA LEU A 247 10.93 -8.00 -10.63
C LEU A 247 10.64 -7.67 -9.15
N ALA A 248 10.07 -8.62 -8.41
CA ALA A 248 9.85 -8.48 -6.97
C ALA A 248 11.16 -8.29 -6.19
N ARG A 249 12.21 -9.08 -6.51
CA ARG A 249 13.55 -8.91 -5.93
C ARG A 249 14.18 -7.57 -6.31
N ARG A 250 14.10 -7.14 -7.57
CA ARG A 250 14.58 -5.82 -8.02
C ARG A 250 13.89 -4.68 -7.27
N PHE A 251 12.59 -4.78 -7.03
CA PHE A 251 11.85 -3.80 -6.24
C PHE A 251 12.31 -3.79 -4.77
N ARG A 252 12.48 -4.96 -4.13
CA ARG A 252 13.06 -5.04 -2.78
C ARG A 252 14.43 -4.37 -2.74
N ASP A 253 15.30 -4.67 -3.69
CA ASP A 253 16.66 -4.13 -3.73
C ASP A 253 16.65 -2.61 -3.94
N ALA A 254 15.73 -2.09 -4.74
CA ALA A 254 15.49 -0.66 -4.86
C ALA A 254 15.03 -0.05 -3.51
N LEU A 255 14.07 -0.67 -2.81
CA LEU A 255 13.59 -0.23 -1.51
C LEU A 255 14.67 -0.24 -0.42
N LEU A 256 15.58 -1.22 -0.45
CA LEU A 256 16.69 -1.32 0.50
C LEU A 256 17.93 -0.53 0.08
N GLY A 257 17.97 -0.05 -1.17
CA GLY A 257 19.10 0.67 -1.74
C GLY A 257 19.38 2.02 -1.08
N SER A 258 20.59 2.54 -1.31
CA SER A 258 21.11 3.76 -0.70
C SER A 258 20.26 5.01 -0.99
N GLN A 259 19.60 5.07 -2.15
CA GLN A 259 18.73 6.18 -2.54
C GLN A 259 17.40 6.21 -1.75
N SER A 260 16.94 5.06 -1.28
CA SER A 260 15.66 4.94 -0.57
C SER A 260 15.78 5.37 0.89
N ARG A 261 16.98 5.29 1.49
CA ARG A 261 17.17 5.65 2.91
C ARG A 261 16.88 7.12 3.20
N PRO A 262 17.47 8.10 2.50
CA PRO A 262 17.15 9.51 2.73
C PRO A 262 15.69 9.85 2.37
N LEU A 263 15.10 9.12 1.42
CA LEU A 263 13.69 9.28 1.07
C LEU A 263 12.81 8.88 2.25
N LEU A 264 13.00 7.68 2.81
CA LEU A 264 12.25 7.21 3.98
C LEU A 264 12.45 8.13 5.19
N GLU A 265 13.67 8.62 5.42
CA GLU A 265 13.98 9.56 6.50
C GLU A 265 13.26 10.91 6.35
N ARG A 266 13.08 11.43 5.12
CA ARG A 266 12.27 12.64 4.88
C ARG A 266 10.79 12.48 5.26
N TYR A 267 10.29 11.24 5.21
CA TYR A 267 8.96 10.87 5.71
C TYR A 267 9.00 10.38 7.17
N GLY A 268 10.07 10.63 7.93
CA GLY A 268 10.11 10.34 9.36
C GLY A 268 10.23 8.86 9.72
N PHE A 269 10.65 7.99 8.79
CA PHE A 269 11.09 6.64 9.13
C PHE A 269 12.54 6.64 9.60
N THR A 270 12.89 5.75 10.52
CA THR A 270 14.31 5.50 10.89
C THR A 270 14.81 4.16 10.37
N ALA A 271 16.13 3.98 10.35
CA ALA A 271 16.74 2.73 9.90
C ALA A 271 16.44 1.56 10.87
N PRO A 272 16.26 0.32 10.36
CA PRO A 272 16.25 -0.88 11.20
C PRO A 272 17.53 -0.98 12.05
N GLY A 273 17.41 -1.52 13.27
CA GLY A 273 18.57 -1.76 14.15
C GLY A 273 19.24 -0.53 14.78
N LYS A 274 18.73 0.69 14.56
CA LYS A 274 19.17 1.91 15.27
C LYS A 274 18.28 2.27 16.46
#